data_AF-A0A969XMY9-F1
#
_entry.id   AF-A0A969XMY9-F1
#
_cell.length_a   1.000
_cell.length_b   1.000
_cell.length_c   1.000
_cell.angle_alpha   90.00
_cell.angle_beta   90.00
_cell.angle_gamma   90.00
#
_symmetry.space_group_name_H-M   'P 1'
#
loop_
_entity.id
_entity.type
_entity.pdbx_description
1 polymer ?
#
loop_
_entity_poly.entity_id
_entity_poly.type
_entity_poly.pdbx_seq_one_letter_code
_entity_poly.pdbx_strand_id
1 'polypeptide(L)'
;MDDETGDLREALDRLSVRQVQFVIARPEAKNDAEAARAVGLHPQTVYGWRNRADVHRAVRLSLQEVLARMQGELLEVAGQALEMLRAELRRSSSRDGTDRAAGEDAAQRVSPTPEAPTGAGGGGEGGTAMA
;
A
#
# COMPACT_ATOMS: atom_id res chain seq x y z
N MET A 1 26.35 1.62 3.34
CA MET A 1 25.80 2.64 4.28
C MET A 1 25.75 1.92 5.62
N ASP A 2 26.92 1.71 6.20
CA ASP A 2 27.13 0.80 7.34
C ASP A 2 27.72 1.55 8.56
N ASP A 3 27.82 2.87 8.45
CA ASP A 3 28.51 3.74 9.40
C ASP A 3 27.65 3.99 10.66
N GLU A 4 26.33 4.14 10.48
CA GLU A 4 25.40 4.51 11.56
C GLU A 4 25.17 3.39 12.60
N THR A 5 25.17 2.13 12.16
CA THR A 5 25.06 0.96 13.07
C THR A 5 26.36 0.73 13.84
N GLY A 6 27.51 1.03 13.22
CA GLY A 6 28.81 1.06 13.90
C GLY A 6 28.84 2.13 15.00
N ASP A 7 28.28 3.31 14.69
CA ASP A 7 28.18 4.44 15.61
C ASP A 7 27.33 4.16 16.86
N LEU A 8 26.19 3.47 16.70
CA LEU A 8 25.36 3.08 17.84
C LEU A 8 26.04 2.02 18.68
N ARG A 9 26.63 0.99 18.06
CA ARG A 9 27.33 -0.07 18.78
C ARG A 9 28.46 0.49 19.63
N GLU A 10 29.29 1.36 19.06
CA GLU A 10 30.35 2.05 19.80
C GLU A 10 29.80 2.90 20.95
N ALA A 11 28.67 3.58 20.73
CA ALA A 11 28.02 4.35 21.78
C ALA A 11 27.58 3.46 22.96
N LEU A 12 27.00 2.29 22.66
CA LEU A 12 26.50 1.35 23.66
C LEU A 12 27.62 0.66 24.45
N ASP A 13 28.75 0.35 23.81
CA ASP A 13 29.90 -0.30 24.46
C ASP A 13 30.51 0.55 25.58
N ARG A 14 30.28 1.87 25.56
CA ARG A 14 30.72 2.81 26.61
C ARG A 14 29.74 2.94 27.78
N LEU A 15 28.60 2.25 27.73
CA LEU A 15 27.52 2.36 28.71
C LEU A 15 27.46 1.15 29.64
N SER A 16 27.01 1.39 30.86
CA SER A 16 26.66 0.29 31.76
C SER A 16 25.41 -0.45 31.29
N VAL A 17 25.23 -1.71 31.70
CA VAL A 17 24.06 -2.53 31.34
C VAL A 17 22.73 -1.82 31.64
N ARG A 18 22.62 -1.12 32.78
CA ARG A 18 21.40 -0.37 33.14
C ARG A 18 21.13 0.81 32.20
N GLN A 19 22.19 1.45 31.71
CA GLN A 19 22.07 2.54 30.74
C GLN A 19 21.69 2.01 29.35
N VAL A 20 22.24 0.87 28.94
CA VAL A 20 21.83 0.18 27.70
C VAL A 20 20.36 -0.20 27.75
N GLN A 21 19.89 -0.78 28.87
CA GLN A 21 18.46 -1.09 29.05
C GLN A 21 17.60 0.17 28.90
N PHE A 22 18.01 1.29 29.50
CA PHE A 22 17.31 2.56 29.35
C PHE A 22 17.30 3.06 27.89
N VAL A 23 18.42 2.96 27.17
CA VAL A 23 18.49 3.33 25.75
C VAL A 23 17.51 2.51 24.92
N ILE A 24 17.45 1.18 25.15
CA ILE A 24 16.52 0.27 24.46
C ILE A 24 15.06 0.60 24.77
N ALA A 25 14.73 0.97 26.00
CA ALA A 25 13.36 1.31 26.39
C ALA A 25 12.92 2.70 25.88
N ARG A 26 13.86 3.55 25.46
CA ARG A 26 13.56 4.96 25.19
C ARG A 26 12.69 5.20 23.94
N PRO A 27 12.85 4.46 22.82
CA PRO A 27 11.99 4.60 21.63
C PRO A 27 10.51 4.31 21.87
N GLU A 28 10.19 3.45 22.83
CA GLU A 28 8.80 3.06 23.14
C GLU A 28 8.14 3.98 24.17
N ALA A 29 8.92 4.83 24.85
CA ALA A 29 8.46 5.71 25.91
C ALA A 29 8.22 7.15 25.43
N LYS A 30 7.28 7.86 26.05
CA LYS A 30 7.01 9.26 25.74
C LYS A 30 8.07 10.20 26.31
N ASN A 31 8.66 9.84 27.45
CA ASN A 31 9.67 10.65 28.13
C ASN A 31 10.68 9.79 28.91
N ASP A 32 11.77 10.41 29.35
CA ASP A 32 12.85 9.74 30.10
C ASP A 32 12.35 9.11 31.40
N ALA A 33 11.37 9.72 32.07
CA ALA A 33 10.84 9.19 33.32
C ALA A 33 10.04 7.90 33.11
N GLU A 34 9.29 7.81 32.01
CA GLU A 34 8.58 6.59 31.60
C GLU A 34 9.56 5.49 31.19
N ALA A 35 10.57 5.81 30.37
CA ALA A 35 11.62 4.86 30.00
C ALA A 35 12.38 4.32 31.23
N ALA A 36 12.73 5.21 32.18
CA ALA A 36 13.37 4.81 33.43
C ALA A 36 12.52 3.81 34.22
N ARG A 37 11.23 4.09 34.38
CA ARG A 37 10.31 3.20 35.10
C ARG A 37 10.14 1.86 34.38
N ALA A 38 10.09 1.85 33.05
CA ALA A 38 9.97 0.63 32.25
C ALA A 38 11.12 -0.36 32.51
N VAL A 39 12.31 0.15 32.84
CA VAL A 39 13.49 -0.68 33.16
C VAL A 39 13.75 -0.80 34.68
N GLY A 40 12.78 -0.42 35.50
CA GLY A 40 12.85 -0.51 36.96
C GLY A 40 13.81 0.49 37.61
N LEU A 41 14.07 1.64 36.97
CA LEU A 41 14.86 2.73 37.52
C LEU A 41 13.96 3.86 38.03
N HIS A 42 14.39 4.51 39.10
CA HIS A 42 13.79 5.78 39.50
C HIS A 42 14.20 6.87 38.48
N PRO A 43 13.30 7.78 38.05
CA PRO A 43 13.63 8.81 37.05
C PRO A 43 14.87 9.65 37.42
N GLN A 44 15.05 9.93 38.71
CA GLN A 44 16.18 10.71 39.19
C GLN A 44 17.54 10.01 39.03
N THR A 45 17.56 8.67 38.92
CA THR A 45 18.78 7.92 38.61
C THR A 45 19.31 8.30 37.23
N VAL A 46 18.43 8.48 36.24
CA VAL A 46 18.82 8.90 34.88
C VAL A 46 19.39 10.32 34.88
N TYR A 47 18.72 11.24 35.58
CA TYR A 47 19.20 12.62 35.72
C TYR A 47 20.51 12.74 36.51
N GLY A 48 20.81 11.77 37.37
CA GLY A 48 22.04 11.71 38.17
C GLY A 48 23.24 11.05 37.48
N TRP A 49 23.09 10.50 36.28
CA TRP A 49 24.21 9.88 35.57
C TRP A 49 25.27 10.90 35.16
N ARG A 50 26.53 10.64 35.52
CA ARG A 50 27.67 11.50 35.18
C ARG A 50 27.93 11.56 33.68
N ASN A 51 27.75 10.45 32.98
CA ASN A 51 27.91 10.29 31.53
C ASN A 51 26.59 10.48 30.76
N ARG A 52 25.70 11.37 31.22
CA ARG A 52 24.38 11.58 30.60
C ARG A 52 24.46 11.98 29.12
N ALA A 53 25.51 12.70 28.72
CA ALA A 53 25.74 13.07 27.33
C ALA A 53 25.91 11.83 26.42
N ASP A 54 26.67 10.83 26.87
CA ASP A 54 26.91 9.59 26.13
C ASP A 54 25.62 8.77 26.02
N VAL A 55 24.87 8.67 27.13
CA VAL A 55 23.56 8.01 27.14
C VAL A 55 22.60 8.68 26.16
N HIS A 56 22.54 10.02 26.15
CA HIS A 56 21.69 10.76 25.21
C HIS A 56 22.16 10.61 23.76
N ARG A 57 23.46 10.49 23.49
CA ARG A 57 23.98 10.16 22.16
C ARG A 57 23.45 8.80 21.70
N ALA A 58 23.57 7.78 22.55
CA ALA A 58 23.07 6.44 22.25
C ALA A 58 21.54 6.41 22.05
N VAL A 59 20.78 7.13 22.87
CA VAL A 59 19.32 7.29 22.67
C VAL A 59 19.00 7.90 21.29
N ARG A 60 19.72 8.95 20.89
CA ARG A 60 19.47 9.63 19.61
C ARG A 60 19.73 8.69 18.43
N LEU A 61 20.85 7.96 18.48
CA LEU A 61 21.21 6.98 17.46
C LEU A 61 20.18 5.84 17.40
N SER A 62 19.76 5.31 18.56
CA SER A 62 18.71 4.29 18.63
C SER A 62 17.37 4.77 18.06
N LEU A 63 16.98 6.01 18.32
CA LEU A 63 15.77 6.60 17.74
C LEU A 63 15.88 6.76 16.21
N GLN A 64 17.05 7.12 15.70
CA GLN A 64 17.30 7.22 14.25
C GLN A 64 17.17 5.86 13.57
N GLU A 65 17.72 4.79 14.15
CA GLU A 65 17.56 3.44 13.62
C GLU A 65 16.10 2.98 13.60
N VAL A 66 15.36 3.24 14.69
CA VAL A 66 13.93 2.91 14.76
C VAL A 66 13.14 3.68 13.70
N LEU A 67 13.42 4.97 13.51
CA LEU A 67 12.79 5.77 12.48
C LEU A 67 13.11 5.26 11.07
N ALA A 68 14.37 4.93 10.79
CA ALA A 68 14.78 4.39 9.49
C ALA A 68 14.09 3.05 9.20
N ARG A 69 13.98 2.17 10.20
CA ARG A 69 13.23 0.90 10.07
C ARG A 69 11.75 1.16 9.79
N MET A 70 11.10 2.02 10.58
CA MET A 70 9.67 2.35 10.39
C MET A 70 9.40 2.99 9.02
N GLN A 71 10.30 3.84 8.52
CA GLN A 71 10.21 4.39 7.18
C GLN A 71 10.30 3.30 6.10
N GLY A 72 11.25 2.37 6.25
CA GLY A 72 11.37 1.21 5.36
C GLY A 72 10.10 0.36 5.34
N GLU A 73 9.58 0.00 6.51
CA GLU A 73 8.34 -0.77 6.65
C GLU A 73 7.13 -0.04 6.02
N LEU A 74 7.02 1.27 6.24
CA LEU A 74 5.96 2.08 5.65
C LEU A 74 6.05 2.10 4.11
N LEU A 75 7.25 2.26 3.57
CA LEU A 75 7.48 2.25 2.12
C LEU A 75 7.18 0.88 1.51
N GLU A 76 7.50 -0.21 2.21
CA GLU A 76 7.18 -1.57 1.79
C GLU A 76 5.66 -1.78 1.72
N VAL A 77 4.94 -1.44 2.79
CA VAL A 77 3.47 -1.55 2.85
C VAL A 77 2.82 -0.67 1.78
N ALA A 78 3.31 0.55 1.58
CA ALA A 78 2.82 1.43 0.52
C ALA A 78 3.05 0.83 -0.88
N GLY A 79 4.22 0.22 -1.12
CA GLY A 79 4.53 -0.48 -2.37
C GLY A 79 3.57 -1.65 -2.62
N GLN A 80 3.32 -2.47 -1.60
CA GLN A 80 2.38 -3.60 -1.68
C GLN A 80 0.95 -3.12 -1.99
N ALA A 81 0.48 -2.06 -1.33
CA ALA A 81 -0.83 -1.48 -1.60
C ALA A 81 -0.94 -0.94 -3.04
N LEU A 82 0.10 -0.28 -3.54
CA LEU A 82 0.14 0.20 -4.92
C LEU A 82 0.09 -0.94 -5.94
N GLU A 83 0.79 -2.04 -5.70
CA GLU A 83 0.74 -3.22 -6.58
C GLU A 83 -0.65 -3.88 -6.57
N MET A 84 -1.30 -3.97 -5.41
CA MET A 84 -2.68 -4.46 -5.33
C MET A 84 -3.65 -3.58 -6.14
N LEU A 85 -3.54 -2.25 -6.00
CA LEU A 85 -4.36 -1.30 -6.76
C LEU A 85 -4.10 -1.39 -8.27
N ARG A 86 -2.84 -1.54 -8.68
CA ARG A 86 -2.47 -1.75 -10.10
C ARG A 86 -3.03 -3.06 -10.64
N ALA A 87 -2.96 -4.13 -9.88
CA ALA A 87 -3.52 -5.43 -10.26
C ALA A 87 -5.04 -5.35 -10.43
N GLU A 88 -5.73 -4.63 -9.54
CA GLU A 88 -7.18 -4.44 -9.64
C GLU A 88 -7.56 -3.60 -10.86
N LEU A 89 -6.85 -2.51 -11.12
CA LEU A 89 -7.09 -1.68 -12.32
C LEU A 89 -6.88 -2.45 -13.62
N ARG A 90 -5.87 -3.33 -13.68
CA ARG A 90 -5.64 -4.22 -14.84
C ARG A 90 -6.77 -5.24 -15.00
N ARG A 91 -7.32 -5.75 -13.89
CA ARG A 91 -8.46 -6.68 -13.92
C ARG A 91 -9.74 -5.99 -14.39
N SER A 92 -10.03 -4.79 -13.91
CA SER A 92 -11.22 -4.03 -14.31
C SER A 92 -11.16 -3.65 -15.79
N SER A 93 -10.02 -3.15 -16.28
CA SER A 93 -9.86 -2.80 -17.69
C SER A 93 -9.95 -4.02 -18.61
N SER A 94 -9.45 -5.17 -18.18
CA SER A 94 -9.57 -6.42 -18.94
C SER A 94 -11.02 -6.90 -19.02
N ARG A 95 -11.79 -6.78 -17.93
CA ARG A 95 -13.22 -7.11 -17.89
C ARG A 95 -14.04 -6.21 -18.81
N ASP A 96 -13.82 -4.89 -18.74
CA ASP A 96 -14.50 -3.93 -19.62
C ASP A 96 -14.22 -4.19 -21.10
N GLY A 97 -12.99 -4.59 -21.43
CA GLY A 97 -12.59 -4.98 -22.79
C GLY A 97 -13.27 -6.28 -23.26
N THR A 98 -13.36 -7.29 -22.40
CA THR A 98 -14.05 -8.55 -22.73
C THR A 98 -15.55 -8.38 -22.85
N ASP A 99 -16.17 -7.59 -21.98
CA ASP A 99 -17.62 -7.31 -22.02
C ASP A 99 -17.98 -6.51 -23.27
N ARG A 100 -17.13 -5.55 -23.66
CA ARG A 100 -17.31 -4.79 -24.91
C ARG A 100 -17.17 -5.69 -26.15
N ALA A 101 -16.15 -6.53 -26.21
CA ALA A 101 -15.93 -7.43 -27.34
C ALA A 101 -17.06 -8.48 -27.47
N ALA A 102 -17.55 -9.00 -26.35
CA ALA A 102 -18.71 -9.91 -26.34
C ALA A 102 -20.00 -9.20 -26.78
N GLY A 103 -20.19 -7.93 -26.41
CA GLY A 103 -21.31 -7.10 -26.86
C GLY A 103 -21.26 -6.80 -28.36
N GLU A 104 -20.08 -6.53 -28.92
CA GLU A 104 -19.89 -6.30 -30.35
C GLU A 104 -20.13 -7.58 -31.19
N ASP A 105 -19.62 -8.74 -30.76
CA ASP A 105 -19.88 -10.03 -31.45
C ASP A 105 -21.38 -10.39 -31.41
N ALA A 106 -22.06 -10.13 -30.29
CA ALA A 106 -23.50 -10.33 -30.17
C ALA A 106 -24.30 -9.37 -31.08
N ALA A 107 -23.91 -8.10 -31.17
CA ALA A 107 -24.55 -7.12 -32.05
C ALA A 107 -24.35 -7.44 -33.53
N GLN A 108 -23.18 -7.97 -33.90
CA GLN A 108 -22.86 -8.31 -35.29
C GLN A 108 -23.59 -9.57 -35.78
N ARG A 109 -23.91 -10.50 -34.87
CA ARG A 109 -24.78 -11.67 -35.17
C ARG A 109 -26.26 -11.33 -35.35
N VAL A 110 -26.72 -10.16 -34.90
CA VAL A 110 -28.14 -9.74 -34.94
C VAL A 110 -28.43 -8.77 -36.09
N SER A 111 -27.53 -8.64 -37.08
CA SER A 111 -27.82 -7.87 -38.30
C SER A 111 -28.58 -8.73 -39.32
N PRO A 112 -29.87 -8.45 -39.63
CA PRO A 112 -30.61 -9.20 -40.63
C PRO A 112 -30.12 -8.82 -42.03
N THR A 113 -29.85 -9.82 -42.86
CA THR A 113 -29.60 -9.65 -44.30
C THR A 113 -30.79 -8.96 -44.96
N PRO A 114 -30.60 -7.91 -45.77
CA PRO A 114 -31.69 -7.29 -46.50
C PRO A 114 -32.06 -8.17 -47.70
N GLU A 115 -33.17 -8.90 -47.63
CA GLU A 115 -33.79 -9.48 -48.82
C GLU A 115 -34.59 -8.40 -49.56
N ALA A 116 -34.13 -8.06 -50.76
CA ALA A 116 -34.97 -7.58 -51.85
C ALA A 116 -34.23 -7.81 -53.18
N PRO A 117 -34.90 -7.90 -54.36
CA PRO A 117 -36.35 -7.94 -54.62
C PRO A 117 -36.73 -9.12 -55.57
N THR A 118 -38.02 -9.45 -55.69
CA THR A 118 -38.50 -10.13 -56.91
C THR A 118 -39.85 -9.59 -57.31
N GLY A 119 -39.86 -8.78 -58.37
CA GLY A 119 -41.06 -8.38 -59.09
C GLY A 119 -41.35 -9.34 -60.24
N ALA A 120 -42.64 -9.59 -60.49
CA ALA A 120 -43.30 -10.01 -61.72
C ALA A 120 -44.72 -10.46 -61.29
N GLY A 121 -45.86 -10.05 -61.83
CA GLY A 121 -46.22 -9.42 -63.10
C GLY A 121 -47.55 -10.04 -63.56
N GLY A 122 -48.51 -9.23 -64.00
CA GLY A 122 -49.74 -9.63 -64.72
C GLY A 122 -50.91 -10.10 -63.83
N GLY A 123 -52.18 -9.80 -64.09
CA GLY A 123 -52.84 -9.11 -65.21
C GLY A 123 -54.31 -9.56 -65.27
N GLY A 124 -55.23 -8.62 -65.52
CA GLY A 124 -56.64 -8.82 -65.95
C GLY A 124 -57.57 -9.64 -65.02
N GLU A 125 -58.88 -9.67 -65.13
CA GLU A 125 -59.93 -8.87 -65.76
C GLU A 125 -61.27 -9.51 -65.32
N GLY A 126 -62.37 -8.74 -65.31
CA GLY A 126 -63.77 -9.20 -65.18
C GLY A 126 -64.33 -9.17 -63.75
N GLY A 127 -65.47 -8.58 -63.42
CA GLY A 127 -66.62 -8.14 -64.20
C GLY A 127 -67.91 -8.66 -63.55
N THR A 128 -68.91 -7.78 -63.38
CA THR A 128 -70.35 -8.07 -63.11
C THR A 128 -70.72 -8.70 -61.74
N ALA A 129 -71.84 -8.42 -61.07
CA ALA A 129 -73.06 -7.67 -61.38
C ALA A 129 -73.79 -7.31 -60.07
N MET A 130 -74.67 -6.30 -60.18
CA MET A 130 -75.78 -5.98 -59.28
C MET A 130 -76.65 -7.18 -58.88
N ALA A 131 -77.16 -7.17 -57.65
CA ALA A 131 -78.59 -7.25 -57.33
C ALA A 131 -78.83 -6.73 -55.90
#